data_AF-A0A4Q3H1X5-F1
#
_entry.id   AF-A0A4Q3H1X5-F1
#
_cell.length_a   1.000
_cell.length_b   1.000
_cell.length_c   1.000
_cell.angle_alpha   90.00
_cell.angle_beta   90.00
_cell.angle_gamma   90.00
#
_symmetry.space_group_name_H-M   'P 1'
#
loop_
_entity.id
_entity.type
_entity.pdbx_description
1 polymer ?
#
loop_
_entity_poly.entity_id
_entity_poly.type
_entity_poly.pdbx_seq_one_letter_code
_entity_poly.pdbx_strand_id
1 'polypeptide(L)'
;MAHISILDTTIRDGQQALWGMKMTAGMSLPVAPLIDRTGYSTIDLTASSLFEVLVRSCQENPWEGLDLLVDAMPRTPKRAGMRSNAAVTFALTPDALMDAWMRQLNVHGLRSFWVY
;
A
#
# COMPACT_ATOMS: atom_id res chain seq x y z
N MET A 1 24.34 -21.64 2.56
CA MET A 1 23.33 -21.36 1.52
C MET A 1 22.90 -19.91 1.65
N ALA A 2 22.66 -19.21 0.54
CA ALA A 2 22.20 -17.82 0.58
C ALA A 2 20.73 -17.76 1.02
N HIS A 3 20.41 -16.83 1.93
CA HIS A 3 19.03 -16.55 2.30
C HIS A 3 18.42 -15.57 1.29
N ILE A 4 17.28 -15.93 0.70
CA ILE A 4 16.55 -15.09 -0.26
C ILE A 4 15.31 -14.55 0.44
N SER A 5 15.23 -13.24 0.56
CA SER A 5 14.06 -12.56 1.13
C SER A 5 12.97 -12.38 0.07
N ILE A 6 11.73 -12.66 0.46
CA ILE A 6 10.55 -12.49 -0.39
C ILE A 6 9.76 -11.28 0.08
N LEU A 7 9.18 -10.53 -0.86
CA LEU A 7 8.25 -9.44 -0.62
C LEU A 7 6.87 -9.87 -1.15
N ASP A 8 5.81 -9.67 -0.36
CA ASP A 8 4.44 -9.90 -0.83
C ASP A 8 3.93 -8.69 -1.61
N THR A 9 3.24 -8.94 -2.71
CA THR A 9 2.60 -7.91 -3.56
C THR A 9 1.11 -8.12 -3.71
N THR A 10 0.53 -9.11 -3.01
CA THR A 10 -0.83 -9.60 -3.26
C THR A 10 -1.86 -8.49 -3.17
N ILE A 11 -1.82 -7.69 -2.10
CA ILE A 11 -2.82 -6.65 -1.79
C ILE A 11 -2.58 -5.36 -2.59
N ARG A 12 -1.41 -5.15 -3.19
CA ARG A 12 -1.11 -3.95 -4.00
C ARG A 12 -0.96 -4.32 -5.48
N ASP A 13 0.22 -4.73 -5.90
CA ASP A 13 0.54 -4.88 -7.33
C ASP A 13 -0.14 -6.10 -7.96
N GLY A 14 -0.34 -7.17 -7.19
CA GLY A 14 -1.04 -8.38 -7.63
C GLY A 14 -2.46 -8.06 -8.10
N GLN A 15 -3.24 -7.36 -7.27
CA GLN A 15 -4.58 -6.92 -7.67
C GLN A 15 -4.56 -5.82 -8.74
N GLN A 16 -3.51 -5.01 -8.84
CA GLN A 16 -3.40 -4.01 -9.90
C GLN A 16 -3.28 -4.69 -11.27
N ALA A 17 -2.47 -5.74 -11.35
CA ALA A 17 -2.27 -6.50 -12.58
C ALA A 17 -3.49 -7.34 -12.99
N LEU A 18 -4.25 -7.86 -12.02
CA LEU A 18 -5.29 -8.88 -12.28
C LEU A 18 -6.74 -8.38 -12.09
N TRP A 19 -6.95 -7.39 -11.24
CA TRP A 19 -8.28 -6.95 -10.77
C TRP A 19 -8.44 -5.43 -10.76
N GLY A 20 -7.57 -4.70 -11.47
CA GLY A 20 -7.71 -3.24 -11.63
C GLY A 20 -7.86 -2.48 -10.31
N MET A 21 -7.20 -2.94 -9.23
CA MET A 21 -7.16 -2.28 -7.92
C MET A 21 -8.50 -2.16 -7.17
N LYS A 22 -9.46 -3.06 -7.41
CA LYS A 22 -10.80 -3.02 -6.79
C LYS A 22 -10.99 -3.93 -5.56
N MET A 23 -9.92 -4.56 -5.06
CA MET A 23 -9.97 -5.31 -3.80
C MET A 23 -10.02 -4.33 -2.64
N THR A 24 -11.13 -4.36 -1.90
CA THR A 24 -11.34 -3.49 -0.74
C THR A 24 -10.67 -4.04 0.52
N ALA A 25 -10.59 -3.21 1.56
CA ALA A 25 -10.10 -3.65 2.87
C ALA A 25 -10.95 -4.80 3.43
N GLY A 26 -12.28 -4.72 3.32
CA GLY A 26 -13.18 -5.79 3.77
C GLY A 26 -12.93 -7.15 3.11
N MET A 27 -12.51 -7.15 1.83
CA MET A 27 -12.18 -8.39 1.11
C MET A 27 -10.82 -8.97 1.53
N SER A 28 -9.84 -8.11 1.85
CA SER A 28 -8.45 -8.52 2.14
C SER A 28 -8.21 -8.80 3.62
N LEU A 29 -8.96 -8.18 4.53
CA LEU A 29 -8.83 -8.32 5.98
C LEU A 29 -8.82 -9.78 6.48
N PRO A 30 -9.68 -10.69 5.99
CA PRO A 30 -9.69 -12.08 6.49
C PRO A 30 -8.36 -12.82 6.32
N VAL A 31 -7.57 -12.49 5.28
CA VAL A 31 -6.29 -13.14 4.99
C VAL A 31 -5.09 -12.37 5.53
N ALA A 32 -5.25 -11.09 5.86
CA ALA A 32 -4.16 -10.22 6.30
C ALA A 32 -3.32 -10.81 7.47
N PRO A 33 -3.91 -11.37 8.56
CA PRO A 33 -3.13 -11.96 9.64
C PRO A 33 -2.32 -13.19 9.22
N LEU A 34 -2.74 -13.90 8.16
CA LEU A 34 -2.00 -15.04 7.63
C LEU A 34 -0.78 -14.54 6.83
N ILE A 35 -0.98 -13.55 5.96
CA ILE A 35 0.11 -12.92 5.19
C ILE A 35 1.19 -12.39 6.13
N ASP A 36 0.82 -11.71 7.21
CA ASP A 36 1.75 -11.18 8.20
C ASP A 36 2.59 -12.25 8.93
N ARG A 37 2.09 -13.49 9.00
CA ARG A 37 2.79 -14.60 9.67
C ARG A 37 3.61 -15.47 8.72
N THR A 38 3.49 -15.27 7.40
CA THR A 38 4.17 -16.07 6.39
C THR A 38 5.70 -15.92 6.43
N GLY A 39 6.21 -14.79 6.92
CA GLY A 39 7.65 -14.52 6.97
C GLY A 39 8.18 -13.74 5.76
N TYR A 40 7.31 -12.95 5.10
CA TYR A 40 7.76 -11.97 4.11
C TYR A 40 8.65 -10.91 4.78
N SER A 41 9.64 -10.43 4.04
CA SER A 41 10.50 -9.33 4.49
C SER A 41 9.78 -7.99 4.51
N THR A 42 8.76 -7.82 3.66
CA THR A 42 7.97 -6.61 3.50
C THR A 42 6.67 -6.99 2.79
N ILE A 43 5.58 -6.27 3.08
CA ILE A 43 4.30 -6.38 2.37
C ILE A 43 4.09 -5.07 1.60
N ASP A 44 4.02 -5.14 0.28
CA ASP A 44 3.58 -4.02 -0.55
C ASP A 44 2.07 -3.87 -0.46
N LEU A 45 1.65 -2.79 0.18
CA LEU A 45 0.29 -2.66 0.69
C LEU A 45 -0.50 -1.57 -0.05
N THR A 46 0.16 -0.50 -0.49
CA THR A 46 -0.58 0.63 -1.06
C THR A 46 0.21 1.51 -2.02
N ALA A 47 -0.51 2.40 -2.71
CA ALA A 47 0.02 3.48 -3.53
C ALA A 47 -1.09 4.51 -3.79
N SER A 48 -0.71 5.68 -4.28
CA SER A 48 -1.65 6.75 -4.67
C SER A 48 -2.67 6.31 -5.74
N SER A 49 -2.30 5.44 -6.67
CA SER A 49 -3.20 4.89 -7.69
C SER A 49 -4.31 4.02 -7.08
N LEU A 50 -3.96 3.20 -6.08
CA LEU A 50 -4.94 2.41 -5.34
C LEU A 50 -5.91 3.31 -4.59
N PHE A 51 -5.41 4.39 -3.97
CA PHE A 51 -6.24 5.40 -3.32
C PHE A 51 -7.26 6.02 -4.28
N GLU A 52 -6.84 6.40 -5.50
CA GLU A 52 -7.76 6.94 -6.52
C GLU A 52 -8.87 5.92 -6.85
N VAL A 53 -8.52 4.66 -7.08
CA VAL A 53 -9.50 3.62 -7.44
C VAL A 53 -10.47 3.35 -6.31
N LEU A 54 -10.01 3.25 -5.07
CA LEU A 54 -10.87 3.01 -3.91
C LEU A 54 -11.88 4.14 -3.72
N VAL A 55 -11.44 5.40 -3.80
CA VAL A 55 -12.34 6.55 -3.69
C VAL A 55 -13.31 6.60 -4.86
N ARG A 56 -12.81 6.49 -6.10
CA ARG A 56 -13.62 6.73 -7.29
C ARG A 56 -14.56 5.58 -7.61
N SER A 57 -14.10 4.34 -7.46
CA SER A 57 -14.80 3.13 -7.93
C SER A 57 -15.46 2.34 -6.81
N CYS A 58 -14.84 2.31 -5.63
CA CYS A 58 -15.35 1.53 -4.50
C CYS A 58 -16.12 2.39 -3.49
N GLN A 59 -16.02 3.72 -3.59
CA GLN A 59 -16.63 4.67 -2.64
C GLN A 59 -16.18 4.41 -1.19
N GLU A 60 -14.93 3.99 -1.00
CA GLU A 60 -14.34 3.74 0.32
C GLU A 60 -13.39 4.86 0.73
N ASN A 61 -13.25 5.06 2.05
CA ASN A 61 -12.17 5.85 2.62
C ASN A 61 -10.88 5.00 2.62
N PRO A 62 -9.89 5.30 1.77
CA PRO A 62 -8.68 4.48 1.67
C PRO A 62 -7.79 4.56 2.92
N TRP A 63 -7.89 5.63 3.72
CA TRP A 63 -7.13 5.76 4.96
C TRP A 63 -7.65 4.79 6.03
N GLU A 64 -8.97 4.70 6.21
CA GLU A 64 -9.57 3.76 7.15
C GLU A 64 -9.28 2.31 6.74
N GLY A 65 -9.39 1.99 5.45
CA GLY A 65 -9.04 0.67 4.94
C GLY A 65 -7.57 0.32 5.15
N LEU A 66 -6.67 1.30 4.95
CA LEU A 66 -5.25 1.15 5.22
C LEU A 66 -4.97 0.88 6.71
N ASP A 67 -5.58 1.65 7.62
CA ASP A 67 -5.38 1.46 9.06
C ASP A 67 -5.83 0.07 9.52
N LEU A 68 -7.00 -0.39 9.06
CA LEU A 68 -7.49 -1.73 9.36
C LEU A 68 -6.51 -2.83 8.92
N LEU A 69 -5.94 -2.70 7.72
CA LEU A 69 -4.96 -3.67 7.20
C LEU A 69 -3.61 -3.57 7.93
N VAL A 70 -3.19 -2.35 8.27
CA VAL A 70 -1.95 -2.10 9.02
C VAL A 70 -2.02 -2.70 10.42
N ASP A 71 -3.15 -2.57 11.09
CA ASP A 71 -3.43 -3.12 12.42
C ASP A 71 -3.55 -4.64 12.39
N ALA A 72 -4.12 -5.21 11.32
CA ALA A 72 -4.21 -6.65 11.13
C ALA A 72 -2.86 -7.33 10.84
N MET A 73 -1.84 -6.55 10.44
CA MET A 73 -0.50 -7.04 10.06
C MET A 73 0.63 -6.38 10.86
N PRO A 74 0.70 -6.57 12.19
CA PRO A 74 1.62 -5.82 13.05
C PRO A 74 3.10 -6.23 12.92
N ARG A 75 3.43 -7.42 12.38
CA ARG A 75 4.79 -7.97 12.44
C ARG A 75 5.66 -7.51 11.28
N THR A 76 5.09 -7.41 10.09
CA THR A 76 5.84 -7.22 8.85
C THR A 76 5.84 -5.75 8.45
N PRO A 77 6.99 -5.17 8.03
CA PRO A 77 7.02 -3.81 7.50
C PRO A 77 6.12 -3.65 6.29
N LYS A 78 5.34 -2.56 6.27
CA LYS A 78 4.43 -2.22 5.18
C LYS A 78 5.08 -1.23 4.23
N ARG A 79 4.94 -1.48 2.93
CA ARG A 79 5.49 -0.66 1.84
C ARG A 79 4.39 0.08 1.09
N ALA A 80 4.73 1.30 0.69
CA ALA A 80 3.98 2.05 -0.31
C ALA A 80 4.84 2.33 -1.55
N GLY A 81 4.22 2.23 -2.73
CA GLY A 81 4.82 2.65 -3.99
C GLY A 81 4.54 4.12 -4.29
N MET A 82 5.54 4.85 -4.78
CA MET A 82 5.44 6.27 -5.12
C MET A 82 6.30 6.62 -6.33
N ARG A 83 5.77 7.42 -7.26
CA ARG A 83 6.61 8.04 -8.29
C ARG A 83 7.34 9.25 -7.71
N SER A 84 8.61 9.38 -8.05
CA SER A 84 9.55 10.38 -7.54
C SER A 84 9.05 11.83 -7.60
N ASN A 85 8.33 12.20 -8.66
CA ASN A 85 7.88 13.58 -8.91
C ASN A 85 6.36 13.72 -9.09
N ALA A 86 5.60 12.64 -8.91
CA ALA A 86 4.19 12.58 -9.27
C ALA A 86 3.39 11.67 -8.33
N ALA A 87 2.83 12.23 -7.25
CA ALA A 87 2.05 11.45 -6.29
C ALA A 87 0.83 10.82 -6.98
N VAL A 88 -0.16 11.60 -7.40
CA VAL A 88 -1.45 11.08 -7.87
C VAL A 88 -1.61 11.20 -9.38
N THR A 89 -1.28 12.36 -9.95
CA THR A 89 -1.54 12.65 -11.37
C THR A 89 -0.34 12.32 -12.27
N PHE A 90 -0.48 12.45 -13.59
CA PHE A 90 0.67 12.37 -14.50
C PHE A 90 1.50 13.67 -14.56
N ALA A 91 1.06 14.73 -13.88
CA ALA A 91 1.80 15.99 -13.80
C ALA A 91 2.74 16.00 -12.58
N LEU A 92 3.71 16.91 -12.63
CA LEU A 92 4.58 17.18 -11.50
C LEU A 92 3.75 17.59 -10.29
N THR A 93 3.99 16.91 -9.17
CA THR A 93 3.38 17.24 -7.88
C THR A 93 4.31 18.21 -7.14
N PRO A 94 3.81 19.38 -6.68
CA PRO A 94 4.58 20.30 -5.86
C PRO A 94 5.22 19.62 -4.65
N ASP A 95 6.45 20.01 -4.32
CA ASP A 95 7.22 19.42 -3.22
C ASP A 95 6.44 19.40 -1.89
N ALA A 96 5.72 20.48 -1.57
CA ALA A 96 4.91 20.54 -0.36
C ALA A 96 3.81 19.47 -0.30
N LEU A 97 3.26 19.06 -1.45
CA LEU A 97 2.27 17.99 -1.53
C LEU A 97 2.94 16.61 -1.48
N MET A 98 4.12 16.44 -2.09
CA MET A 98 4.91 15.21 -1.94
C MET A 98 5.29 14.97 -0.46
N ASP A 99 5.71 16.03 0.22
CA ASP A 99 5.99 16.05 1.65
C ASP A 99 4.77 15.67 2.48
N ALA A 100 3.62 16.29 2.21
CA ALA A 100 2.38 15.99 2.92
C ALA A 100 1.97 14.52 2.73
N TRP A 101 2.06 14.02 1.49
CA TRP A 101 1.77 12.63 1.15
C TRP A 101 2.66 11.66 1.94
N MET A 102 3.97 11.87 1.92
CA MET A 102 4.93 11.02 2.65
C MET A 102 4.72 11.08 4.16
N ARG A 103 4.47 12.27 4.73
CA ARG A 103 4.15 12.41 6.16
C ARG A 103 2.90 11.62 6.52
N GLN A 104 1.85 11.72 5.70
CA GLN A 104 0.59 11.03 5.97
C GLN A 104 0.76 9.52 5.89
N LEU A 105 1.45 8.98 4.89
CA LEU A 105 1.76 7.54 4.82
C LEU A 105 2.51 7.06 6.08
N ASN A 106 3.45 7.86 6.61
CA ASN A 106 4.15 7.52 7.85
C ASN A 106 3.20 7.55 9.07
N VAL A 107 2.25 8.48 9.14
CA VAL A 107 1.24 8.50 10.21
C VAL A 107 0.43 7.19 10.20
N HIS A 108 0.04 6.71 9.02
CA HIS A 108 -0.73 5.47 8.83
C HIS A 108 0.14 4.18 8.80
N GLY A 109 1.34 4.21 9.39
CA GLY A 109 2.11 2.99 9.65
C GLY A 109 2.94 2.44 8.48
N LEU A 110 3.07 3.13 7.35
CA LEU A 110 4.00 2.75 6.28
C LEU A 110 5.44 3.07 6.70
N ARG A 111 6.36 2.12 6.50
CA ARG A 111 7.77 2.27 6.93
C ARG A 111 8.77 1.90 5.84
N SER A 112 8.30 1.46 4.68
CA SER A 112 9.12 1.18 3.50
C SER A 112 8.51 1.90 2.30
N PHE A 113 9.37 2.44 1.43
CA PHE A 113 8.93 3.16 0.25
C PHE A 113 9.71 2.68 -0.96
N TRP A 114 8.98 2.30 -2.01
CA TRP A 114 9.58 2.06 -3.32
C TRP A 114 9.33 3.29 -4.19
N VAL A 115 10.40 4.06 -4.37
CA VAL A 115 10.40 5.30 -5.16
C VAL A 115 10.95 4.99 -6.54
N TYR A 116 10.21 5.37 -7.59
CA TYR A 116 10.55 5.12 -8.99
C TYR A 116 10.23 6.31 -9.91
#